data_AF-A0A4Y2RHW2-F1
#
_entry.id   AF-A0A4Y2RHW2-F1
#
_cell.length_a   1.000
_cell.length_b   1.000
_cell.length_c   1.000
_cell.angle_alpha   90.00
_cell.angle_beta   90.00
_cell.angle_gamma   90.00
#
_symmetry.space_group_name_H-M   'P 1'
#
loop_
_entity.id
_entity.type
_entity.pdbx_description
1 polymer ?
#
loop_
_entity_poly.entity_id
_entity_poly.type
_entity_poly.pdbx_seq_one_letter_code
_entity_poly.pdbx_strand_id
1 'polypeptide(L)' 'MYADDTAILARNKNPNYIQIALNRHLKALEDWFIKWKIEINVSKTEAIMFANARRYSSFPPIKINDRIIPWSQE' A
#
# COMPACT_ATOMS: atom_id res chain seq x y z
N MET A 1 21.55 7.44 -11.02
CA MET A 1 20.40 7.92 -10.21
C MET A 1 19.76 6.69 -9.64
N TYR A 2 19.82 6.49 -8.33
CA TYR A 2 19.16 5.35 -7.68
C TYR A 2 17.77 5.81 -7.26
N ALA A 3 16.74 5.06 -7.65
CA ALA A 3 15.38 5.31 -7.21
C ALA A 3 15.24 4.81 -5.77
N ASP A 4 14.71 5.67 -4.90
CA ASP A 4 14.27 5.38 -3.53
C ASP A 4 12.83 4.85 -3.50
N ASP A 5 12.14 4.87 -4.64
CA ASP A 5 10.78 4.40 -4.77
C ASP A 5 10.69 2.87 -4.65
N THR A 6 9.80 2.41 -3.77
CA THR A 6 9.45 1.00 -3.61
C THR A 6 7.99 0.79 -3.97
N ALA A 7 7.72 -0.15 -4.87
CA ALA A 7 6.36 -0.55 -5.22
C ALA A 7 6.10 -1.99 -4.77
N ILE A 8 4.93 -2.22 -4.18
CA ILE A 8 4.41 -3.55 -3.86
C ILE A 8 3.12 -3.80 -4.63
N LEU A 9 2.98 -4.99 -5.20
CA LEU A 9 1.83 -5.35 -6.02
C LEU A 9 1.15 -6.61 -5.48
N ALA A 10 -0.17 -6.56 -5.35
CA ALA A 10 -1.00 -7.72 -5.06
C ALA A 10 -2.15 -7.80 -6.06
N ARG A 11 -2.52 -9.01 -6.46
CA ARG A 11 -3.57 -9.26 -7.45
C ARG A 11 -4.55 -10.29 -6.93
N ASN A 12 -5.84 -9.95 -6.95
CA ASN A 12 -6.93 -10.89 -6.69
C ASN A 12 -8.22 -10.38 -7.37
N LYS A 13 -9.22 -11.25 -7.55
CA LYS A 13 -10.56 -10.81 -7.97
C LYS A 13 -11.32 -10.12 -6.84
N ASN A 14 -11.04 -10.49 -5.58
CA ASN A 14 -11.68 -9.92 -4.41
C ASN A 14 -10.76 -8.86 -3.76
N PRO A 15 -11.21 -7.60 -3.64
CA PRO A 15 -10.43 -6.51 -3.02
C PRO A 15 -10.02 -6.77 -1.57
N ASN A 16 -10.81 -7.55 -0.82
CA ASN A 16 -10.47 -7.89 0.56
C ASN A 16 -9.19 -8.73 0.64
N TYR A 17 -9.00 -9.66 -0.31
CA TYR A 17 -7.77 -10.45 -0.37
C TYR A 17 -6.56 -9.62 -0.82
N ILE A 18 -6.77 -8.63 -1.70
CA ILE A 18 -5.72 -7.67 -2.07
C ILE A 18 -5.27 -6.90 -0.83
N GLN A 19 -6.20 -6.35 -0.06
CA GLN A 19 -5.90 -5.59 1.15
C GLN A 19 -5.18 -6.44 2.21
N ILE A 20 -5.64 -7.67 2.46
CA ILE A 20 -4.98 -8.58 3.41
C ILE A 20 -3.53 -8.85 2.97
N ALA A 21 -3.30 -9.12 1.68
CA ALA A 21 -1.96 -9.36 1.16
C ALA A 21 -1.06 -8.14 1.30
N LEU A 22 -1.55 -6.96 0.92
CA LEU A 22 -0.79 -5.70 1.02
C LEU A 22 -0.46 -5.35 2.47
N ASN A 23 -1.43 -5.41 3.39
CA ASN A 23 -1.17 -5.11 4.80
C ASN A 23 -0.17 -6.10 5.44
N ARG A 24 -0.21 -7.39 5.07
CA ARG A 24 0.78 -8.38 5.54
C ARG A 24 2.19 -8.06 5.04
N HIS A 25 2.33 -7.72 3.76
CA HIS A 25 3.63 -7.38 3.20
C HIS A 25 4.16 -6.04 3.73
N LEU A 26 3.30 -5.04 3.87
CA LEU A 26 3.64 -3.77 4.49
C LEU A 26 4.12 -3.99 5.92
N LYS A 27 3.46 -4.87 6.70
CA LYS A 27 3.91 -5.13 8.07
C LYS A 27 5.32 -5.72 8.13
N ALA A 28 5.65 -6.67 7.25
CA ALA A 28 6.99 -7.22 7.16
C ALA A 28 8.03 -6.17 6.70
N LEU A 29 7.63 -5.26 5.81
CA LEU A 29 8.47 -4.16 5.36
C LEU A 29 8.70 -3.12 6.47
N GLU A 30 7.68 -2.77 7.25
CA GLU A 30 7.82 -1.87 8.40
C GLU A 30 8.91 -2.36 9.36
N ASP A 31 8.89 -3.65 9.72
CA ASP A 31 9.90 -4.26 10.60
C ASP A 31 11.30 -4.17 9.97
N TRP A 32 11.40 -4.36 8.65
CA TRP A 32 12.67 -4.23 7.92
C TRP A 32 13.15 -2.77 7.88
N PHE A 33 12.28 -1.81 7.58
CA PHE A 33 12.60 -0.39 7.54
C PHE A 33 13.09 0.11 8.90
N ILE A 34 12.45 -0.31 10.00
CA ILE A 34 12.90 -0.01 11.36
C ILE A 34 14.32 -0.55 11.59
N LYS A 35 14.57 -1.82 11.23
CA LYS A 35 15.88 -2.45 11.38
C LYS A 35 16.99 -1.68 10.66
N TRP A 36 16.69 -1.16 9.47
CA TRP A 36 17.65 -0.45 8.63
C TRP A 36 17.60 1.08 8.77
N LYS A 37 16.77 1.60 9.69
CA LYS A 37 16.58 3.06 9.91
C LYS A 37 16.16 3.81 8.65
N ILE A 38 15.32 3.18 7.82
CA ILE A 38 14.73 3.78 6.64
C ILE A 38 13.39 4.39 7.04
N GLU A 39 13.20 5.68 6.73
CA GLU A 39 11.94 6.38 7.00
C GLU A 39 11.02 6.33 5.78
N ILE A 40 9.76 5.97 5.98
CA ILE A 40 8.74 6.00 4.93
C ILE A 40 8.09 7.37 4.91
N ASN A 41 8.11 8.02 3.75
CA ASN A 41 7.38 9.27 3.55
C ASN A 41 5.90 8.99 3.22
N VAL A 42 5.08 8.90 4.27
CA VAL A 42 3.63 8.63 4.16
C VAL A 42 2.91 9.63 3.26
N SER A 43 3.30 10.91 3.25
CA SER A 43 2.61 11.93 2.43
C SER A 43 2.93 11.83 0.93
N LYS A 44 3.98 11.09 0.57
CA LYS A 44 4.35 10.78 -0.83
C LYS A 44 3.99 9.35 -1.24
N THR A 45 3.39 8.57 -0.33
CA THR A 45 3.04 7.18 -0.61
C THR A 45 1.64 7.12 -1.21
N GLU A 46 1.50 6.43 -2.34
CA GLU A 46 0.23 6.28 -3.04
C GLU A 46 -0.23 4.82 -3.08
N ALA A 47 -1.52 4.61 -2.85
CA ALA A 47 -2.19 3.33 -3.05
C ALA A 47 -3.04 3.40 -4.32
N ILE A 48 -2.65 2.67 -5.36
CA ILE A 48 -3.34 2.69 -6.65
C ILE A 48 -4.02 1.34 -6.88
N MET A 49 -5.29 1.36 -7.29
CA MET A 49 -6.05 0.16 -7.63
C MET A 49 -6.30 0.10 -9.14
N PHE A 50 -5.70 -0.86 -9.82
CA PHE A 50 -5.95 -1.11 -11.23
C PHE A 50 -7.17 -2.04 -11.39
N ALA A 51 -8.37 -1.45 -11.54
CA ALA A 51 -9.60 -2.21 -11.76
C ALA A 51 -10.56 -1.46 -12.68
N ASN A 52 -11.41 -2.19 -13.40
CA ASN A 52 -12.50 -1.60 -14.22
C ASN A 52 -13.72 -1.20 -13.36
N ALA A 53 -13.49 -0.88 -12.09
CA ALA A 53 -14.53 -0.59 -11.12
C ALA A 53 -14.65 0.92 -10.89
N ARG A 54 -15.86 1.47 -10.98
CA ARG A 54 -16.10 2.92 -10.86
C ARG A 54 -16.16 3.46 -9.42
N ARG A 55 -16.03 2.60 -8.41
CA ARG A 55 -16.24 2.97 -6.99
C ARG A 55 -15.07 2.54 -6.10
N TYR A 56 -14.00 3.32 -6.14
CA TYR A 56 -12.81 3.12 -5.32
C TYR A 56 -13.05 3.32 -3.82
N SER A 57 -14.02 4.16 -3.44
CA SER A 57 -14.43 4.39 -2.04
C SER A 57 -14.99 3.14 -1.34
N SER A 58 -15.32 2.09 -2.09
CA SER A 58 -15.78 0.81 -1.54
C SER A 58 -14.62 -0.16 -1.24
N PHE A 59 -13.40 0.16 -1.66
CA PHE A 59 -12.26 -0.71 -1.40
C PHE A 59 -11.76 -0.57 0.03
N PRO A 60 -11.43 -1.71 0.65
CA PRO A 60 -10.99 -1.70 2.03
C PRO A 60 -9.62 -0.98 2.13
N PRO A 61 -9.39 -0.16 3.16
CA PRO A 61 -8.24 0.74 3.23
C PRO A 61 -6.92 -0.01 3.50
N ILE A 62 -5.81 0.49 2.97
CA ILE A 62 -4.47 0.00 3.30
C ILE A 62 -3.92 0.79 4.48
N LYS A 63 -3.08 0.16 5.30
CA LYS A 63 -2.40 0.83 6.42
C LYS A 63 -0.89 0.71 6.32
N ILE A 64 -0.21 1.80 6.64
CA ILE A 64 1.25 1.87 6.81
C ILE A 64 1.52 2.61 8.13
N ASN A 65 2.29 2.00 9.03
CA ASN A 65 2.56 2.51 10.38
C ASN A 65 1.27 2.92 11.11
N ASP A 66 0.26 2.06 11.04
CA ASP A 66 -1.10 2.28 11.56
C ASP A 66 -1.88 3.47 10.98
N ARG A 67 -1.31 4.19 10.00
CA ARG A 67 -1.99 5.27 9.27
C ARG A 67 -2.69 4.71 8.05
N ILE A 68 -3.93 5.15 7.83
CA ILE A 68 -4.71 4.77 6.64
C ILE A 68 -4.16 5.53 5.42
N ILE A 69 -3.83 4.78 4.36
CA ILE A 69 -3.53 5.33 3.04
C ILE A 69 -4.80 5.23 2.19
N PRO A 70 -5.40 6.35 1.77
CA PRO A 70 -6.56 6.33 0.89
C PRO A 70 -6.16 5.84 -0.51
N TRP A 71 -7.10 5.21 -1.21
CA TRP A 71 -6.93 4.84 -2.60
C TRP A 71 -6.92 6.08 -3.50
N SER A 72 -5.89 6.21 -4.35
CA SER A 72 -5.80 7.25 -5.36
C SER A 72 -7.01 7.20 -6.31
N GLN A 73 -7.41 8.37 -6.82
CA GLN A 73 -8.50 8.53 -7.80
C GLN A 73 -7.96 8.85 -9.22
N GLU A 74 -6.64 8.82 -9.42
CA GLU A 74 -6.03 8.96 -10.74
C GLU A 74 -6.32 7.77 -11.68
#